data_AF-A0A960VGK8-F1
#
_entry.id   AF-A0A960VGK8-F1
#
_cell.length_a   1.000
_cell.length_b   1.000
_cell.length_c   1.000
_cell.angle_alpha   90.00
_cell.angle_beta   90.00
_cell.angle_gamma   90.00
#
_symmetry.space_group_name_H-M   'P 1'
#
loop_
_entity.id
_entity.type
_entity.pdbx_description
1 polymer ?
#
loop_
_entity_poly.entity_id
_entity_poly.type
_entity_poly.pdbx_seq_one_letter_code
_entity_poly.pdbx_strand_id
1 'polypeptide(L)'
;HTSIEDLRIKHDPRNELSEMPDSDKALLAYLYFKEFDFEYSLVMTTKKILIQPTTSNGNKVDNKSKLLAIYELSRGCMDQFKIYIDIFKEYSKFKSNPGSNYIEYSKKLTQMEQRRSQQSRTARASIREFIEKACESFEVLLNDIRGPKEIVGNIDTVLSFDSVESKKRLNRKTVKDAIMESYCYTLALANRLSDNGGDLFGGIVELTHEQMNTIYAVPIPENEEGGDIPYEE
;
A
#
# COMPACT_ATOMS: atom_id res chain seq x y z
N HIS A 1 9.82 -13.58 -0.16
CA HIS A 1 8.58 -13.08 0.44
C HIS A 1 8.93 -12.54 1.82
N THR A 2 8.68 -11.25 2.09
CA THR A 2 8.83 -10.65 3.42
C THR A 2 7.53 -10.87 4.19
N SER A 3 7.59 -11.49 5.36
CA SER A 3 6.40 -11.72 6.19
C SER A 3 5.94 -10.42 6.86
N ILE A 4 4.71 -10.37 7.38
CA ILE A 4 4.22 -9.22 8.16
C ILE A 4 5.06 -9.07 9.44
N GLU A 5 5.46 -10.20 10.05
CA GLU A 5 6.34 -10.22 11.22
C GLU A 5 7.69 -9.55 10.91
N ASP A 6 8.33 -9.89 9.79
CA ASP A 6 9.58 -9.25 9.36
C ASP A 6 9.41 -7.74 9.15
N LEU A 7 8.28 -7.34 8.55
CA LEU A 7 7.96 -5.92 8.33
C LEU A 7 7.80 -5.16 9.65
N ARG A 8 7.17 -5.77 10.67
CA ARG A 8 7.05 -5.18 12.00
C ARG A 8 8.40 -5.05 12.68
N ILE A 9 9.23 -6.10 12.66
CA ILE A 9 10.57 -6.06 13.25
C ILE A 9 11.40 -4.93 12.63
N LYS A 10 11.28 -4.74 11.32
CA LYS A 10 12.03 -3.74 10.57
C LYS A 10 11.50 -2.32 10.73
N HIS A 11 10.19 -2.12 10.69
CA HIS A 11 9.55 -0.80 10.58
C HIS A 11 8.81 -0.33 11.83
N ASP A 12 8.66 -1.20 12.83
CA ASP A 12 8.17 -0.89 14.18
C ASP A 12 9.13 -1.45 15.26
N PRO A 13 10.41 -1.03 15.26
CA PRO A 13 11.41 -1.58 16.21
C PRO A 13 11.11 -1.23 17.67
N ARG A 14 10.24 -0.25 17.92
CA ARG A 14 9.79 0.16 19.26
C ARG A 14 8.49 -0.53 19.69
N ASN A 15 7.92 -1.35 18.82
CA ASN A 15 6.68 -2.10 19.06
C ASN A 15 5.48 -1.18 19.43
N GLU A 16 5.46 0.03 18.87
CA GLU A 16 4.45 1.06 19.13
C GLU A 16 3.08 0.71 18.49
N LEU A 17 3.07 -0.23 17.54
CA LEU A 17 1.90 -0.69 16.79
C LEU A 17 1.44 -2.10 17.21
N SER A 18 1.93 -2.61 18.34
CA SER A 18 1.63 -3.96 18.86
C SER A 18 0.14 -4.22 19.13
N GLU A 19 -0.62 -3.19 19.51
CA GLU A 19 -2.05 -3.31 19.78
C GLU A 19 -2.91 -3.44 18.50
N MET A 20 -2.33 -3.15 17.34
CA MET A 20 -3.02 -3.21 16.06
C MET A 20 -2.92 -4.62 15.48
N PRO A 21 -4.05 -5.24 15.05
CA PRO A 21 -4.01 -6.59 14.47
C PRO A 21 -3.35 -6.59 13.10
N ASP A 22 -2.77 -7.71 12.71
CA ASP A 22 -2.16 -7.89 11.37
C ASP A 22 -3.16 -7.83 10.22
N SER A 23 -4.46 -7.96 10.51
CA SER A 23 -5.55 -7.75 9.55
C SER A 23 -5.90 -6.28 9.34
N ASP A 24 -5.32 -5.35 10.12
CA ASP A 24 -5.61 -3.93 9.97
C ASP A 24 -5.06 -3.39 8.65
N LYS A 25 -5.96 -3.02 7.75
CA LYS A 25 -5.59 -2.59 6.39
C LYS A 25 -4.74 -1.32 6.39
N ALA A 26 -4.94 -0.41 7.35
CA ALA A 26 -4.16 0.82 7.41
C ALA A 26 -2.74 0.53 7.92
N LEU A 27 -2.60 -0.38 8.89
CA LEU A 27 -1.30 -0.87 9.32
C LEU A 27 -0.55 -1.55 8.18
N LEU A 28 -1.19 -2.50 7.48
CA LEU A 28 -0.57 -3.20 6.36
C LEU A 28 -0.10 -2.22 5.28
N ALA A 29 -0.97 -1.28 4.88
CA ALA A 29 -0.61 -0.24 3.91
C ALA A 29 0.60 0.58 4.38
N TYR A 30 0.63 0.96 5.66
CA TYR A 30 1.75 1.71 6.24
C TYR A 30 3.05 0.91 6.25
N LEU A 31 3.03 -0.37 6.64
CA LEU A 31 4.22 -1.23 6.65
C LEU A 31 4.79 -1.41 5.23
N TYR A 32 3.94 -1.63 4.22
CA TYR A 32 4.41 -1.70 2.83
C TYR A 32 4.91 -0.36 2.30
N PHE A 33 4.33 0.76 2.73
CA PHE A 33 4.84 2.08 2.44
C PHE A 33 6.21 2.34 3.09
N LYS A 34 6.41 1.92 4.35
CA LYS A 34 7.71 2.03 5.02
C LYS A 34 8.77 1.15 4.37
N GLU A 35 8.40 -0.03 3.89
CA GLU A 35 9.29 -0.88 3.09
C GLU A 35 9.64 -0.21 1.76
N PHE A 36 8.68 0.45 1.10
CA PHE A 36 8.96 1.26 -0.08
C PHE A 36 10.00 2.35 0.21
N ASP A 37 9.71 3.16 1.24
CA ASP A 37 10.51 4.29 1.67
C ASP A 37 11.94 3.85 2.03
N PHE A 38 12.10 2.68 2.67
CA PHE A 38 13.40 2.18 3.07
C PHE A 38 14.21 1.60 1.91
N GLU A 39 13.58 0.78 1.04
CA GLU A 39 14.30 -0.01 0.03
C GLU A 39 14.38 0.64 -1.36
N TYR A 40 13.36 1.40 -1.77
CA TYR A 40 13.18 1.81 -3.18
C TYR A 40 13.13 3.31 -3.39
N SER A 41 12.79 4.11 -2.37
CA SER A 41 12.71 5.58 -2.49
C SER A 41 14.03 6.23 -2.95
N LEU A 42 15.16 5.52 -2.78
CA LEU A 42 16.46 5.97 -3.27
C LEU A 42 16.46 6.28 -4.76
N VAL A 43 15.60 5.62 -5.56
CA VAL A 43 15.51 5.89 -6.99
C VAL A 43 15.10 7.34 -7.26
N MET A 44 14.29 7.91 -6.36
CA MET A 44 13.87 9.32 -6.42
C MET A 44 14.93 10.26 -5.88
N THR A 45 15.63 9.88 -4.81
CA THR A 45 16.42 10.81 -4.00
C THR A 45 17.91 10.79 -4.34
N THR A 46 18.47 9.63 -4.71
CA THR A 46 19.92 9.46 -4.87
C THR A 46 20.50 10.28 -6.03
N LYS A 47 21.77 10.69 -5.89
CA LYS A 47 22.57 11.30 -6.97
C LYS A 47 23.30 10.25 -7.83
N LYS A 48 23.26 8.98 -7.42
CA LYS A 48 23.91 7.86 -8.13
C LYS A 48 23.18 7.45 -9.41
N ILE A 49 21.92 7.86 -9.55
CA ILE A 49 21.13 7.75 -10.78
C ILE A 49 21.15 9.13 -11.43
N LEU A 50 21.75 9.22 -12.62
CA LEU A 50 21.86 10.45 -13.38
C LEU A 50 20.55 10.69 -14.13
N ILE A 51 19.75 11.63 -13.63
CA ILE A 51 18.48 12.04 -14.23
C ILE A 51 18.71 13.37 -14.94
N GLN A 52 18.57 13.36 -16.27
CA GLN A 52 18.75 14.52 -17.12
C GLN A 52 17.45 15.32 -17.26
N PRO A 53 17.55 16.66 -17.38
CA PRO A 53 16.42 17.46 -17.81
C PRO A 53 16.15 17.21 -19.30
N THR A 54 14.87 17.20 -19.68
CA THR A 54 14.44 17.07 -21.07
C THR A 54 13.67 18.30 -21.53
N THR A 55 13.36 18.39 -22.82
CA THR A 55 12.48 19.43 -23.37
C THR A 55 11.17 18.78 -23.79
N SER A 56 10.05 19.25 -23.25
CA SER A 56 8.71 18.80 -23.64
C SER A 56 7.89 20.01 -24.07
N ASN A 57 7.36 19.98 -25.31
CA ASN A 57 6.59 21.07 -25.90
C ASN A 57 7.28 22.45 -25.81
N GLY A 58 8.60 22.47 -26.03
CA GLY A 58 9.42 23.69 -25.94
C GLY A 58 9.76 24.14 -24.51
N ASN A 59 9.20 23.50 -23.48
CA ASN A 59 9.49 23.80 -22.09
C ASN A 59 10.52 22.82 -21.53
N LYS A 60 11.48 23.34 -20.76
CA LYS A 60 12.44 22.51 -20.02
C LYS A 60 11.72 21.80 -18.88
N VAL A 61 11.84 20.48 -18.84
CA VAL A 61 11.31 19.61 -17.80
C VAL A 61 12.46 19.12 -16.94
N ASP A 62 12.45 19.49 -15.66
CA ASP A 62 13.38 18.96 -14.67
C ASP A 62 12.80 17.68 -14.04
N ASN A 63 13.18 16.53 -14.61
CA ASN A 63 12.73 15.21 -14.15
C ASN A 63 13.23 14.88 -12.74
N LYS A 64 14.41 15.40 -12.34
CA LYS A 64 14.95 15.15 -11.00
C LYS A 64 14.15 15.91 -9.94
N SER A 65 13.83 17.18 -10.20
CA SER A 65 13.00 17.98 -9.30
C SER A 65 11.59 17.41 -9.15
N LYS A 66 11.01 16.84 -10.23
CA LYS A 66 9.72 16.12 -10.16
C LYS A 66 9.77 14.90 -9.23
N LEU A 67 10.79 14.06 -9.35
CA LEU A 67 10.96 12.88 -8.48
C LEU A 67 11.08 13.28 -7.00
N LEU A 68 11.85 14.34 -6.71
CA LEU A 68 12.00 14.86 -5.35
C LEU A 68 10.68 15.43 -4.82
N ALA A 69 9.93 16.18 -5.63
CA ALA A 69 8.63 16.73 -5.23
C ALA A 69 7.61 15.62 -4.89
N ILE A 70 7.65 14.49 -5.59
CA ILE A 70 6.83 13.32 -5.24
C ILE A 70 7.29 12.73 -3.91
N TYR A 71 8.60 12.57 -3.71
CA TYR A 71 9.14 12.04 -2.46
C TYR A 71 8.73 12.87 -1.24
N GLU A 72 8.64 14.20 -1.36
CA GLU A 72 8.17 15.07 -0.27
C GLU A 72 6.73 14.76 0.21
N LEU A 73 5.89 14.16 -0.64
CA LEU A 73 4.54 13.73 -0.25
C LEU A 73 4.54 12.55 0.74
N SER A 74 5.66 11.83 0.87
CA SER A 74 5.83 10.74 1.83
C SER A 74 5.55 11.19 3.28
N ARG A 75 5.88 12.44 3.61
CA ARG A 75 5.62 13.01 4.94
C ARG A 75 4.13 13.08 5.25
N GLY A 76 3.31 13.48 4.28
CA GLY A 76 1.85 13.49 4.42
C GLY A 76 1.29 12.11 4.72
N CYS A 77 1.84 11.06 4.12
CA CYS A 77 1.45 9.67 4.40
C CYS A 77 1.72 9.29 5.85
N MET A 78 2.91 9.64 6.36
CA MET A 78 3.28 9.39 7.76
C MET A 78 2.40 10.16 8.74
N ASP A 79 2.09 11.42 8.43
CA ASP A 79 1.23 12.27 9.27
C ASP A 79 -0.20 11.70 9.35
N GLN A 80 -0.78 11.26 8.23
CA GLN A 80 -2.12 10.66 8.23
C GLN A 80 -2.17 9.35 9.01
N PHE A 81 -1.13 8.53 8.93
CA PHE A 81 -1.04 7.30 9.72
C PHE A 81 -0.84 7.58 11.21
N LYS A 82 -0.07 8.61 11.57
CA LYS A 82 0.07 9.02 12.97
C LYS A 82 -1.27 9.42 13.60
N ILE A 83 -2.07 10.21 12.89
CA ILE A 83 -3.44 10.57 13.32
C ILE A 83 -4.29 9.30 13.50
N TYR A 84 -4.12 8.33 12.60
CA TYR A 84 -4.82 7.05 12.70
C TYR A 84 -4.43 6.26 13.97
N ILE A 85 -3.14 6.19 14.31
CA ILE A 85 -2.65 5.54 15.54
C ILE A 85 -3.30 6.18 16.77
N ASP A 86 -3.34 7.51 16.85
CA ASP A 86 -3.91 8.23 17.99
C ASP A 86 -5.41 7.89 18.15
N ILE A 87 -6.17 7.88 17.05
CA ILE A 87 -7.59 7.50 17.05
C ILE A 87 -7.77 6.02 17.41
N PHE A 88 -6.90 5.13 16.92
CA PHE A 88 -6.94 3.71 17.23
C PHE A 88 -6.74 3.47 18.73
N LYS A 89 -5.72 4.10 19.33
CA LYS A 89 -5.45 4.02 20.77
C LYS A 89 -6.61 4.57 21.60
N GLU A 90 -7.20 5.70 21.18
CA GLU A 90 -8.38 6.27 21.82
C GLU A 90 -9.55 5.27 21.80
N TYR A 91 -9.82 4.68 20.64
CA TYR A 91 -10.86 3.66 20.44
C TYR A 91 -10.62 2.41 21.30
N SER A 92 -9.42 1.83 21.27
CA SER A 92 -9.06 0.63 22.03
C SER A 92 -9.20 0.85 23.52
N LYS A 93 -8.73 2.00 24.01
CA LYS A 93 -8.89 2.40 25.43
C LYS A 93 -10.35 2.54 25.82
N PHE A 94 -11.18 3.16 24.98
CA PHE A 94 -12.62 3.29 25.25
C PHE A 94 -13.32 1.92 25.27
N LYS A 95 -13.02 1.07 24.27
CA LYS A 95 -13.59 -0.28 24.14
C LYS A 95 -13.27 -1.18 25.33
N SER A 96 -12.07 -1.04 25.91
CA SER A 96 -11.63 -1.82 27.08
C SER A 96 -12.27 -1.39 28.41
N ASN A 97 -12.90 -0.21 28.46
CA ASN A 97 -13.49 0.35 29.68
C ASN A 97 -14.98 0.67 29.50
N PRO A 98 -15.85 -0.37 29.43
CA PRO A 98 -17.28 -0.16 29.35
C PRO A 98 -17.79 0.49 30.65
N GLY A 99 -18.38 1.67 30.52
CA GLY A 99 -19.06 2.34 31.63
C GLY A 99 -20.36 1.64 32.02
N SER A 100 -20.95 2.03 33.16
CA SER A 100 -22.20 1.42 33.67
C SER A 100 -23.43 1.72 32.80
N ASN A 101 -23.41 2.79 31.99
CA ASN A 101 -24.52 3.16 31.09
C ASN A 101 -24.32 2.56 29.69
N TYR A 102 -24.96 1.42 29.44
CA TYR A 102 -24.82 0.67 28.18
C TYR A 102 -25.24 1.46 26.94
N ILE A 103 -26.35 2.21 26.99
CA ILE A 103 -26.89 2.93 25.82
C ILE A 103 -25.92 4.03 25.37
N GLU A 104 -25.45 4.83 26.33
CA GLU A 104 -24.49 5.90 26.07
C GLU A 104 -23.14 5.36 25.60
N TYR A 105 -22.68 4.28 26.24
CA TYR A 105 -21.47 3.57 25.83
C TYR A 105 -21.55 3.08 24.39
N SER A 106 -22.63 2.38 24.01
CA SER A 106 -22.84 1.84 22.67
C SER A 106 -22.87 2.94 21.59
N LYS A 107 -23.58 4.04 21.87
CA LYS A 107 -23.63 5.20 20.96
C LYS A 107 -22.24 5.81 20.74
N LYS A 108 -21.48 6.01 21.82
CA LYS A 108 -20.13 6.58 21.74
C LYS A 108 -19.13 5.62 21.08
N LEU A 109 -19.23 4.32 21.36
CA LEU A 109 -18.41 3.29 20.72
C LEU A 109 -18.61 3.31 19.21
N THR A 110 -19.86 3.42 18.75
CA THR A 110 -20.21 3.49 17.33
C THR A 110 -19.61 4.73 16.66
N GLN A 111 -19.66 5.89 17.32
CA GLN A 111 -19.04 7.13 16.81
C GLN A 111 -17.52 7.01 16.71
N MET A 112 -16.87 6.41 17.71
CA MET A 112 -15.41 6.19 17.69
C MET A 112 -15.00 5.19 16.60
N GLU A 113 -15.78 4.13 16.41
CA GLU A 113 -15.60 3.16 15.32
C GLU A 113 -15.70 3.83 13.94
N GLN A 114 -16.71 4.68 13.73
CA GLN A 114 -16.86 5.45 12.49
C GLN A 114 -15.67 6.39 12.24
N ARG A 115 -15.22 7.10 13.27
CA ARG A 115 -14.04 7.99 13.20
C ARG A 115 -12.77 7.22 12.87
N ARG A 116 -12.54 6.07 13.51
CA ARG A 116 -11.43 5.14 13.24
C ARG A 116 -11.48 4.64 11.80
N SER A 117 -12.63 4.15 11.36
CA SER A 117 -12.85 3.64 10.00
C SER A 117 -12.60 4.71 8.94
N GLN A 118 -13.07 5.95 9.19
CA GLN A 118 -12.82 7.08 8.30
C GLN A 118 -11.33 7.43 8.22
N GLN A 119 -10.64 7.56 9.34
CA GLN A 119 -9.22 7.89 9.32
C GLN A 119 -8.37 6.76 8.72
N SER A 120 -8.75 5.48 8.93
CA SER A 120 -8.13 4.34 8.25
C SER A 120 -8.20 4.49 6.72
N ARG A 121 -9.35 4.89 6.16
CA ARG A 121 -9.49 5.18 4.72
C ARG A 121 -8.62 6.36 4.30
N THR A 122 -8.61 7.45 5.05
CA THR A 122 -7.80 8.63 4.75
C THR A 122 -6.30 8.30 4.69
N ALA A 123 -5.78 7.57 5.68
CA ALA A 123 -4.37 7.16 5.70
C ALA A 123 -4.02 6.32 4.46
N ARG A 124 -4.84 5.33 4.12
CA ARG A 124 -4.62 4.47 2.95
C ARG A 124 -4.74 5.22 1.63
N ALA A 125 -5.69 6.15 1.50
CA ALA A 125 -5.84 6.99 0.32
C ALA A 125 -4.60 7.88 0.10
N SER A 126 -4.03 8.45 1.17
CA SER A 126 -2.80 9.25 1.06
C SER A 126 -1.60 8.43 0.58
N ILE A 127 -1.44 7.20 1.10
CA ILE A 127 -0.39 6.28 0.66
C ILE A 127 -0.60 5.89 -0.81
N ARG A 128 -1.85 5.60 -1.20
CA ARG A 128 -2.18 5.25 -2.58
C ARG A 128 -1.78 6.36 -3.54
N GLU A 129 -2.21 7.60 -3.28
CA GLU A 129 -1.91 8.74 -4.15
C GLU A 129 -0.40 8.94 -4.33
N PHE A 130 0.38 8.78 -3.24
CA PHE A 130 1.83 8.83 -3.30
C PHE A 130 2.42 7.70 -4.16
N ILE A 131 1.97 6.46 -3.95
CA ILE A 131 2.47 5.28 -4.66
C ILE A 131 2.09 5.30 -6.14
N GLU A 132 0.91 5.78 -6.50
CA GLU A 132 0.48 5.96 -7.89
C GLU A 132 1.39 6.96 -8.61
N LYS A 133 1.62 8.13 -8.02
CA LYS A 133 2.55 9.15 -8.57
C LYS A 133 3.99 8.62 -8.69
N ALA A 134 4.44 7.84 -7.71
CA ALA A 134 5.72 7.16 -7.74
C ALA A 134 5.80 6.18 -8.92
N CYS A 135 4.77 5.35 -9.08
CA CYS A 135 4.66 4.35 -10.14
C CYS A 135 4.70 4.99 -11.53
N GLU A 136 3.89 6.02 -11.77
CA GLU A 136 3.86 6.78 -13.02
C GLU A 136 5.24 7.37 -13.35
N SER A 137 5.93 7.93 -12.34
CA SER A 137 7.26 8.51 -12.55
C SER A 137 8.30 7.46 -12.90
N PHE A 138 8.26 6.29 -12.26
CA PHE A 138 9.15 5.19 -12.62
C PHE A 138 8.83 4.59 -13.98
N GLU A 139 7.57 4.58 -14.39
CA GLU A 139 7.16 4.17 -15.74
C GLU A 139 7.75 5.09 -16.81
N VAL A 140 7.75 6.41 -16.58
CA VAL A 140 8.42 7.37 -17.48
C VAL A 140 9.91 7.03 -17.63
N LEU A 141 10.61 6.74 -16.52
CA LEU A 141 12.03 6.35 -16.58
C LEU A 141 12.24 5.02 -17.31
N LEU A 142 11.36 4.03 -17.12
CA LEU A 142 11.45 2.75 -17.82
C LEU A 142 11.19 2.88 -19.32
N ASN A 143 10.23 3.72 -19.71
CA ASN A 143 9.95 3.99 -21.11
C ASN A 143 11.13 4.70 -21.78
N ASP A 144 11.78 5.62 -21.07
CA ASP A 144 13.03 6.24 -21.52
C ASP A 144 14.15 5.21 -21.75
N ILE A 145 14.38 4.32 -20.77
CA ILE A 145 15.38 3.24 -20.86
C ILE A 145 15.14 2.32 -22.06
N ARG A 146 13.87 2.04 -22.37
CA ARG A 146 13.47 1.16 -23.48
C ARG A 146 13.49 1.86 -24.84
N GLY A 147 13.42 3.19 -24.87
CA GLY A 147 13.26 3.96 -26.11
C GLY A 147 14.32 5.06 -26.26
N PRO A 148 13.96 6.35 -26.06
CA PRO A 148 14.82 7.48 -26.41
C PRO A 148 16.18 7.54 -25.69
N LYS A 149 16.23 7.09 -24.43
CA LYS A 149 17.42 7.15 -23.55
C LYS A 149 17.96 8.57 -23.35
N GLU A 150 17.05 9.51 -23.12
CA GLU A 150 17.34 10.93 -22.92
C GLU A 150 17.28 11.34 -21.44
N ILE A 151 16.50 10.64 -20.61
CA ILE A 151 16.29 10.98 -19.19
C ILE A 151 17.32 10.28 -18.30
N VAL A 152 17.49 8.96 -18.43
CA VAL A 152 18.37 8.17 -17.57
C VAL A 152 19.76 8.04 -18.19
N GLY A 153 20.72 8.78 -17.64
CA GLY A 153 22.05 8.92 -18.25
C GLY A 153 23.04 7.79 -17.97
N ASN A 154 22.77 6.89 -17.02
CA ASN A 154 23.73 5.87 -16.57
C ASN A 154 23.10 4.49 -16.31
N ILE A 155 22.27 4.05 -17.26
CA ILE A 155 21.42 2.84 -17.20
C ILE A 155 22.16 1.57 -16.73
N ASP A 156 23.36 1.33 -17.26
CA ASP A 156 24.14 0.10 -16.98
C ASP A 156 25.07 0.22 -15.77
N THR A 157 25.11 1.40 -15.13
CA THR A 157 25.96 1.61 -13.95
C THR A 157 25.47 0.77 -12.78
N VAL A 158 26.38 0.06 -12.12
CA VAL A 158 26.08 -0.68 -10.90
C VAL A 158 26.06 0.28 -9.71
N LEU A 159 24.93 0.31 -9.00
CA LEU A 159 24.78 1.06 -7.77
C LEU A 159 25.63 0.40 -6.68
N SER A 160 26.50 1.19 -6.07
CA SER A 160 27.27 0.79 -4.89
C SER A 160 26.97 1.76 -3.77
N PHE A 161 26.43 1.25 -2.67
CA PHE A 161 26.10 2.05 -1.50
C PHE A 161 27.14 1.92 -0.38
N ASP A 162 27.20 2.93 0.50
CA ASP A 162 28.13 2.89 1.63
C ASP A 162 27.73 1.83 2.67
N SER A 163 28.56 1.61 3.68
CA SER A 163 28.37 0.51 4.64
C SER A 163 26.97 0.47 5.30
N VAL A 164 26.29 1.60 5.46
CA VAL A 164 24.95 1.67 6.06
C VAL A 164 23.88 1.30 5.03
N GLU A 165 23.96 1.87 3.82
CA GLU A 165 22.99 1.66 2.76
C GLU A 165 23.23 0.37 1.96
N SER A 166 24.39 -0.27 2.11
CA SER A 166 24.78 -1.50 1.41
C SER A 166 23.86 -2.69 1.69
N LYS A 167 23.09 -2.63 2.78
CA LYS A 167 22.06 -3.62 3.15
C LYS A 167 20.75 -3.47 2.38
N LYS A 168 20.55 -2.34 1.68
CA LYS A 168 19.36 -2.11 0.88
C LYS A 168 19.31 -3.05 -0.32
N ARG A 169 18.10 -3.41 -0.72
CA ARG A 169 17.78 -4.35 -1.80
C ARG A 169 18.41 -3.98 -3.14
N LEU A 170 18.51 -2.68 -3.42
CA LEU A 170 19.01 -2.18 -4.70
C LEU A 170 20.54 -2.08 -4.74
N ASN A 171 21.25 -2.43 -3.67
CA ASN A 171 22.70 -2.44 -3.68
C ASN A 171 23.24 -3.47 -4.67
N ARG A 172 24.28 -3.09 -5.42
CA ARG A 172 24.92 -3.89 -6.47
C ARG A 172 24.02 -4.25 -7.66
N LYS A 173 22.85 -3.61 -7.76
CA LYS A 173 21.98 -3.68 -8.94
C LYS A 173 22.39 -2.62 -9.96
N THR A 174 22.11 -2.86 -11.24
CA THR A 174 22.23 -1.80 -12.25
C THR A 174 21.17 -0.72 -12.01
N VAL A 175 21.39 0.49 -12.50
CA VAL A 175 20.39 1.57 -12.45
C VAL A 175 19.08 1.12 -13.09
N LYS A 176 19.15 0.41 -14.23
CA LYS A 176 17.99 -0.19 -14.89
C LYS A 176 17.21 -1.12 -13.95
N ASP A 177 17.89 -2.08 -13.34
CA ASP A 177 17.23 -3.06 -12.47
C ASP A 177 16.65 -2.38 -11.23
N ALA A 178 17.35 -1.38 -10.68
CA ALA A 178 16.87 -0.61 -9.55
C ALA A 178 15.56 0.14 -9.85
N ILE A 179 15.48 0.80 -11.01
CA ILE A 179 14.25 1.47 -11.47
C ILE A 179 13.14 0.43 -11.72
N MET A 180 13.47 -0.70 -12.36
CA MET A 180 12.51 -1.76 -12.65
C MET A 180 11.92 -2.40 -11.38
N GLU A 181 12.77 -2.77 -10.41
CA GLU A 181 12.30 -3.34 -9.14
C GLU A 181 11.45 -2.34 -8.35
N SER A 182 11.82 -1.05 -8.38
CA SER A 182 11.05 0.01 -7.73
C SER A 182 9.68 0.21 -8.39
N TYR A 183 9.63 0.22 -9.72
CA TYR A 183 8.38 0.26 -10.49
C TYR A 183 7.48 -0.95 -10.18
N CYS A 184 8.04 -2.17 -10.21
CA CYS A 184 7.26 -3.37 -9.92
C CYS A 184 6.70 -3.35 -8.50
N TYR A 185 7.48 -2.86 -7.53
CA TYR A 185 7.01 -2.71 -6.16
C TYR A 185 5.85 -1.70 -6.07
N THR A 186 6.01 -0.51 -6.66
CA THR A 186 4.97 0.53 -6.63
C THR A 186 3.71 0.09 -7.37
N LEU A 187 3.84 -0.60 -8.50
CA LEU A 187 2.72 -1.14 -9.26
C LEU A 187 1.94 -2.17 -8.45
N ALA A 188 2.65 -3.11 -7.81
CA ALA A 188 2.01 -4.11 -6.96
C ALA A 188 1.29 -3.46 -5.77
N LEU A 189 1.92 -2.50 -5.09
CA LEU A 189 1.30 -1.81 -3.97
C LEU A 189 0.11 -0.92 -4.39
N ALA A 190 0.22 -0.22 -5.52
CA ALA A 190 -0.88 0.55 -6.11
C ALA A 190 -2.10 -0.35 -6.37
N ASN A 191 -1.90 -1.51 -6.99
CA ASN A 191 -2.97 -2.48 -7.26
C ASN A 191 -3.65 -2.97 -5.98
N ARG A 192 -2.88 -3.24 -4.92
CA ARG A 192 -3.43 -3.62 -3.61
C ARG A 192 -4.25 -2.52 -2.95
N LEU A 193 -3.88 -1.25 -3.18
CA LEU A 193 -4.58 -0.08 -2.64
C LEU A 193 -5.72 0.41 -3.55
N SER A 194 -5.81 -0.10 -4.77
CA SER A 194 -6.77 0.33 -5.78
C SER A 194 -8.22 0.14 -5.31
N ASP A 195 -9.04 1.15 -5.60
CA ASP A 195 -10.47 1.13 -5.38
C ASP A 195 -11.21 0.07 -6.20
N ASN A 196 -10.63 -0.40 -7.29
CA ASN A 196 -11.15 -1.45 -8.16
C ASN A 196 -10.89 -2.87 -7.63
N GLY A 197 -11.02 -3.07 -6.31
CA GLY A 197 -10.97 -4.38 -5.66
C GLY A 197 -9.62 -4.78 -5.08
N GLY A 198 -8.73 -3.83 -4.82
CA GLY A 198 -7.51 -4.07 -4.05
C GLY A 198 -7.82 -4.51 -2.61
N ASP A 199 -7.07 -5.51 -2.11
CA ASP A 199 -7.27 -6.08 -0.77
C ASP A 199 -7.11 -5.06 0.36
N LEU A 200 -6.28 -4.03 0.13
CA LEU A 200 -6.02 -2.96 1.08
C LEU A 200 -6.94 -1.74 0.90
N PHE A 201 -7.83 -1.70 -0.11
CA PHE A 201 -8.76 -0.57 -0.29
C PHE A 201 -9.92 -0.56 0.72
N GLY A 202 -10.32 -1.73 1.24
CA GLY A 202 -11.31 -1.83 2.31
C GLY A 202 -12.71 -1.30 1.97
N GLY A 203 -13.04 -1.20 0.69
CA GLY A 203 -14.39 -0.86 0.18
C GLY A 203 -15.22 -2.06 -0.28
N ILE A 204 -14.60 -3.24 -0.46
CA ILE A 204 -15.35 -4.49 -0.55
C ILE A 204 -15.81 -4.78 0.87
N VAL A 205 -17.14 -4.73 1.08
CA VAL A 205 -17.77 -5.34 2.26
C VAL A 205 -17.31 -6.79 2.25
N GLU A 206 -16.42 -7.15 3.17
CA GLU A 206 -16.17 -8.55 3.48
C GLU A 206 -17.52 -9.09 3.95
N LEU A 207 -18.22 -9.77 3.04
CA LEU A 207 -19.46 -10.44 3.36
C LEU A 207 -19.16 -11.35 4.54
N THR A 208 -19.96 -11.25 5.60
CA THR A 208 -19.87 -12.23 6.68
C THR A 208 -20.09 -13.63 6.11
N HIS A 209 -19.61 -14.68 6.77
CA HIS A 209 -19.87 -16.06 6.34
C HIS A 209 -21.37 -16.32 6.12
N GLU A 210 -22.23 -15.71 6.96
CA GLU A 210 -23.68 -15.73 6.78
C GLU A 210 -24.12 -15.03 5.49
N GLN A 211 -23.61 -13.85 5.19
CA GLN A 211 -23.97 -13.11 3.96
C GLN A 211 -23.46 -13.79 2.69
N MET A 212 -22.29 -14.45 2.73
CA MET A 212 -21.81 -15.28 1.63
C MET A 212 -22.74 -16.48 1.40
N ASN A 213 -23.15 -17.16 2.48
CA ASN A 213 -24.07 -18.30 2.36
C ASN A 213 -25.43 -17.89 1.81
N THR A 214 -25.94 -16.69 2.14
CA THR A 214 -27.22 -16.20 1.61
C THR A 214 -27.16 -15.84 0.11
N ILE A 215 -26.01 -15.33 -0.36
CA ILE A 215 -25.83 -14.90 -1.76
C ILE A 215 -25.52 -16.10 -2.68
N TYR A 216 -24.79 -17.10 -2.16
CA TYR A 216 -24.40 -18.30 -2.91
C TYR A 216 -25.28 -19.52 -2.62
N ALA A 217 -26.31 -19.40 -1.78
CA ALA A 217 -27.38 -20.39 -1.69
C ALA A 217 -28.16 -20.38 -3.01
N VAL A 218 -27.70 -21.18 -3.97
CA VAL A 218 -28.51 -21.59 -5.11
C VAL A 218 -29.77 -22.24 -4.54
N PRO A 219 -30.98 -21.72 -4.80
CA PRO A 219 -32.19 -22.45 -4.47
C PRO A 219 -32.17 -23.70 -5.33
N ILE A 220 -31.96 -24.86 -4.71
CA ILE A 220 -32.28 -26.12 -5.35
C ILE A 220 -33.80 -26.07 -5.54
N PRO A 221 -34.32 -26.05 -6.78
CA PRO A 221 -35.76 -26.15 -6.95
C PRO A 221 -36.18 -27.47 -6.33
N GLU A 222 -37.14 -27.40 -5.40
CA GLU A 222 -37.82 -28.59 -4.90
C GLU A 222 -38.46 -29.27 -6.11
N ASN A 223 -37.84 -30.36 -6.58
CA ASN A 223 -38.43 -31.21 -7.60
C ASN A 223 -39.68 -31.83 -6.98
N GLU A 224 -40.84 -31.40 -7.46
CA GLU A 224 -42.06 -32.18 -7.38
C GLU A 224 -41.81 -33.57 -8.00
N GLU A 225 -42.06 -34.57 -7.16
CA GLU A 225 -42.38 -35.97 -7.41
C GLU A 225 -42.10 -36.59 -8.80
N GLY A 226 -41.30 -37.65 -8.77
CA GLY A 226 -41.66 -38.92 -9.41
C GLY A 226 -41.35 -39.08 -10.90
N GLY A 227 -40.24 -39.76 -11.20
CA GLY A 227 -40.00 -40.32 -12.53
C GLY A 227 -38.79 -41.25 -12.55
N ASP A 228 -39.03 -42.55 -12.37
CA ASP A 228 -38.06 -43.61 -12.65
C ASP A 228 -37.55 -43.50 -14.10
N ILE A 229 -36.24 -43.60 -14.29
CA ILE A 229 -35.67 -44.03 -15.56
C ILE A 229 -34.47 -44.96 -15.28
N PRO A 230 -34.41 -46.15 -15.92
CA PRO A 230 -33.52 -47.23 -15.54
C PRO A 230 -32.12 -47.07 -16.15
N TYR A 231 -31.13 -47.62 -15.44
CA TYR A 231 -29.77 -47.80 -15.94
C TYR A 231 -29.74 -48.91 -17.00
N GLU A 232 -29.27 -48.62 -18.21
CA GLU A 232 -28.80 -49.63 -19.16
C GLU A 232 -27.26 -49.71 -19.12
N GLU A 233 -26.75 -50.94 -19.14
CA GLU A 233 -25.34 -51.34 -19.22
C GLU A 233 -24.70 -51.05 -20.58
#